data_AF-X1KQR3-F1
#
_entry.id   AF-X1KQR3-F1
#
_cell.length_a   1.000
_cell.length_b   1.000
_cell.length_c   1.000
_cell.angle_alpha   90.00
_cell.angle_beta   90.00
_cell.angle_gamma   90.00
#
_symmetry.space_group_name_H-M   'P 1'
#
loop_
_entity.id
_entity.type
_entity.pdbx_description
1 polymer ?
#
loop_
_entity_poly.entity_id
_entity_poly.type
_entity_poly.pdbx_seq_one_letter_code
_entity_poly.pdbx_strand_id
1 'polypeptide(L)'
;MARKKLMRILISLTAIGLILCYQPSKGNTTYDVEPFLGRWALFLPGGAGWLEVRQEKGYLDGDILWYGGSVTPVSSIVTKNDTLIITRSRNIILDKSGAGGKGGIRLPVNSVTLNCPVLFGI
;
A
#
# COMPACT_ATOMS: atom_id res chain seq x y z
N MET A 1 62.92 11.37 -2.14
CA MET A 1 61.87 10.91 -3.08
C MET A 1 60.61 10.34 -2.39
N ALA A 2 60.72 9.77 -1.18
CA ALA A 2 59.60 9.12 -0.46
C ALA A 2 58.47 10.06 0.02
N ARG A 3 58.78 11.33 0.35
CA ARG A 3 57.81 12.29 0.91
C ARG A 3 56.67 12.66 -0.06
N LYS A 4 56.93 12.64 -1.37
CA LYS A 4 55.94 12.93 -2.42
C LYS A 4 54.95 11.77 -2.64
N LYS A 5 55.39 10.52 -2.44
CA LYS A 5 54.52 9.33 -2.47
C LYS A 5 53.60 9.29 -1.25
N LEU A 6 54.15 9.60 -0.07
CA LEU A 6 53.38 9.64 1.19
C LEU A 6 52.28 10.70 1.14
N MET A 7 52.57 11.89 0.62
CA MET A 7 51.61 13.00 0.54
C MET A 7 50.46 12.74 -0.44
N ARG A 8 50.71 12.00 -1.54
CA ARG A 8 49.67 11.60 -2.51
C ARG A 8 48.72 10.54 -1.94
N ILE A 9 49.22 9.63 -1.11
CA ILE A 9 48.39 8.61 -0.45
C ILE A 9 47.47 9.23 0.60
N LEU A 10 47.98 10.21 1.37
CA LEU A 10 47.18 10.92 2.37
C LEU A 10 46.04 11.75 1.76
N ILE A 11 46.28 12.43 0.63
CA ILE A 11 45.24 13.23 -0.07
C ILE A 11 44.15 12.34 -0.68
N SER A 12 44.53 11.15 -1.18
CA SER A 12 43.59 10.16 -1.73
C SER A 12 42.63 9.61 -0.66
N LEU A 13 43.15 9.29 0.53
CA LEU A 13 42.36 8.76 1.64
C LEU A 13 41.34 9.77 2.18
N THR A 14 41.69 11.06 2.21
CA THR A 14 40.75 12.12 2.60
C THR A 14 39.64 12.36 1.58
N ALA A 15 39.92 12.22 0.28
CA ALA A 15 38.93 12.41 -0.78
C ALA A 15 37.90 11.25 -0.83
N ILE A 16 38.35 10.01 -0.60
CA ILE A 16 37.48 8.82 -0.58
C ILE A 16 36.55 8.84 0.65
N GLY A 17 37.04 9.30 1.80
CA GLY A 17 36.22 9.46 3.01
C GLY A 17 35.07 10.47 2.86
N LEU A 18 35.30 11.56 2.11
CA LEU A 18 34.27 12.57 1.86
C LEU A 18 33.19 12.07 0.89
N ILE A 19 33.55 11.21 -0.07
CA ILE A 19 32.63 10.63 -1.06
C ILE A 19 31.76 9.53 -0.44
N LEU A 20 32.25 8.77 0.54
CA LEU A 20 31.46 7.74 1.23
C LEU A 20 30.42 8.30 2.22
N CYS A 21 30.56 9.57 2.63
CA CYS A 21 29.62 10.23 3.54
C CYS A 21 28.48 10.97 2.80
N TYR A 22 28.60 11.15 1.48
CA TYR A 22 27.54 11.71 0.65
C TYR A 22 26.51 10.62 0.30
N GLN A 23 25.78 10.15 1.31
CA GLN A 23 24.56 9.37 1.08
C GLN A 23 23.46 10.37 0.66
N PRO A 24 22.95 10.33 -0.58
CA PRO A 24 21.75 11.07 -0.90
C PRO A 24 20.62 10.46 -0.07
N SER A 25 20.11 11.21 0.91
CA SER A 25 18.85 10.88 1.55
C SER A 25 17.78 10.82 0.46
N LYS A 26 17.29 9.61 0.16
CA LYS A 26 16.12 9.43 -0.68
C LYS A 26 14.95 10.07 0.06
N GLY A 27 14.69 11.34 -0.22
CA GLY A 27 13.46 12.01 0.17
C GLY A 27 12.32 11.29 -0.54
N ASN A 28 11.75 10.30 0.14
CA ASN A 28 10.47 9.73 -0.23
C ASN A 28 9.45 10.87 -0.01
N THR A 29 8.93 11.40 -1.11
CA THR A 29 7.69 12.18 -1.12
C THR A 29 6.56 11.21 -1.44
N THR A 30 6.25 10.33 -0.50
CA THR A 30 5.06 9.48 -0.56
C THR A 30 4.24 9.82 0.66
N TYR A 31 2.94 10.01 0.44
CA TYR A 31 1.95 9.89 1.51
C TYR A 31 2.30 8.64 2.32
N ASP A 32 2.41 8.77 3.63
CA ASP A 32 2.87 7.70 4.52
C ASP A 32 1.90 6.51 4.42
N VAL A 33 2.24 5.56 3.54
CA VAL A 33 1.44 4.35 3.30
C VAL A 33 1.88 3.21 4.21
N GLU A 34 3.10 3.30 4.76
CA GLU A 34 3.64 2.36 5.74
C GLU A 34 2.65 1.99 6.85
N PRO A 35 1.90 2.94 7.46
CA PRO A 35 0.95 2.63 8.54
C PRO A 35 -0.21 1.73 8.12
N PHE A 36 -0.49 1.63 6.82
CA PHE A 36 -1.57 0.80 6.30
C PHE A 36 -1.09 -0.56 5.79
N LEU A 37 0.22 -0.76 5.62
CA LEU A 37 0.77 -2.02 5.14
C LEU A 37 0.60 -3.13 6.18
N GLY A 38 0.41 -4.35 5.70
CA GLY A 38 0.25 -5.53 6.54
C GLY A 38 -1.19 -6.03 6.59
N ARG A 39 -1.53 -6.68 7.70
CA ARG A 39 -2.77 -7.46 7.85
C ARG A 39 -3.67 -6.87 8.91
N TRP A 40 -4.94 -6.74 8.57
CA TRP A 40 -5.95 -6.07 9.35
C TRP A 40 -7.13 -7.00 9.59
N ALA A 41 -7.58 -7.08 10.84
CA ALA A 41 -8.88 -7.65 11.15
C ALA A 41 -9.96 -6.58 10.93
N LEU A 42 -10.99 -6.93 10.15
CA LEU A 42 -12.12 -6.04 9.89
C LEU A 42 -13.30 -6.44 10.78
N PHE A 43 -13.82 -5.46 11.52
CA PHE A 43 -15.06 -5.61 12.26
C PHE A 43 -16.21 -5.07 11.42
N LEU A 44 -17.05 -5.97 10.92
CA LEU A 44 -18.12 -5.65 10.00
C LEU A 44 -19.47 -6.01 10.64
N PRO A 45 -20.54 -5.21 10.41
CA PRO A 45 -21.86 -5.48 10.97
C PRO A 45 -22.48 -6.71 10.29
N GLY A 46 -22.21 -7.89 10.85
CA GLY A 46 -22.63 -9.18 10.30
C GLY A 46 -21.56 -10.28 10.33
N GLY A 47 -20.36 -10.00 10.85
CA GLY A 47 -19.28 -10.99 11.01
C GLY A 47 -17.87 -10.41 10.84
N ALA A 48 -16.87 -11.29 10.93
CA ALA A 48 -15.46 -10.91 10.81
C ALA A 48 -15.03 -10.80 9.34
N GLY A 49 -14.14 -9.86 9.05
CA GLY A 49 -13.39 -9.82 7.80
C GLY A 49 -11.90 -9.73 8.06
N TRP A 50 -11.14 -9.85 6.98
CA TRP A 50 -9.70 -9.72 6.99
C TRP A 50 -9.26 -8.96 5.75
N LEU A 51 -8.18 -8.21 5.87
CA LEU A 51 -7.62 -7.41 4.79
C LEU A 51 -6.10 -7.45 4.87
N GLU A 52 -5.44 -7.67 3.75
CA GLU A 52 -4.01 -7.46 3.59
C GLU A 52 -3.77 -6.34 2.60
N VAL A 53 -2.90 -5.41 2.97
CA VAL A 53 -2.43 -4.33 2.12
C VAL A 53 -0.93 -4.50 1.93
N ARG A 54 -0.49 -4.58 0.69
CA ARG A 54 0.91 -4.76 0.30
C ARG A 54 1.30 -3.73 -0.74
N GLN A 55 2.59 -3.40 -0.76
CA GLN A 55 3.14 -2.55 -1.81
C GLN A 55 3.85 -3.42 -2.84
N GLU A 56 3.36 -3.40 -4.08
CA GLU A 56 3.94 -4.14 -5.20
C GLU A 56 4.34 -3.17 -6.30
N LYS A 57 5.60 -3.24 -6.77
CA LYS A 57 6.08 -2.49 -7.95
C LYS A 57 5.75 -0.97 -7.93
N GLY A 58 5.65 -0.38 -6.75
CA GLY A 58 5.35 1.05 -6.55
C GLY A 58 3.86 1.41 -6.49
N TYR A 59 2.94 0.43 -6.49
CA TYR A 59 1.52 0.63 -6.23
C TYR A 59 1.06 -0.17 -5.00
N LEU A 60 -0.09 0.21 -4.44
CA LEU A 60 -0.73 -0.56 -3.38
C LEU A 60 -1.64 -1.62 -4.00
N ASP A 61 -1.51 -2.84 -3.50
CA ASP A 61 -2.38 -3.98 -3.82
C ASP A 61 -2.81 -4.67 -2.53
N GLY A 62 -3.80 -5.56 -2.61
CA GLY A 62 -4.29 -6.22 -1.42
C GLY A 62 -5.32 -7.30 -1.67
N ASP A 63 -5.56 -8.06 -0.62
CA ASP A 63 -6.55 -9.11 -0.58
C ASP A 63 -7.53 -8.88 0.57
N ILE A 64 -8.80 -9.19 0.34
CA ILE A 64 -9.87 -8.99 1.30
C ILE A 64 -10.75 -10.23 1.43
N LEU A 65 -11.09 -10.56 2.68
CA LEU A 65 -12.05 -11.58 3.06
C LEU A 65 -13.23 -10.92 3.78
N TRP A 66 -14.44 -11.29 3.35
CA TRP A 66 -15.69 -10.82 3.95
C TRP A 66 -16.46 -11.94 4.61
N TYR A 67 -16.95 -11.71 5.84
CA TYR A 67 -17.93 -12.54 6.54
C TYR A 67 -17.65 -14.06 6.49
N GLY A 68 -16.39 -14.47 6.62
CA GLY A 68 -16.00 -15.89 6.57
C GLY A 68 -16.03 -16.54 5.18
N GLY A 69 -16.05 -15.75 4.10
CA GLY A 69 -15.95 -16.24 2.72
C GLY A 69 -14.51 -16.49 2.24
N SER A 70 -14.32 -16.64 0.93
CA SER A 70 -12.99 -16.77 0.33
C SER A 70 -12.25 -15.43 0.32
N VAL A 71 -10.92 -15.49 0.45
CA VAL A 71 -10.02 -14.36 0.22
C VAL A 71 -10.09 -13.99 -1.27
N THR A 72 -10.29 -12.71 -1.57
CA THR A 72 -10.41 -12.21 -2.94
C THR A 72 -9.61 -10.93 -3.12
N PRO A 73 -9.05 -10.68 -4.32
CA PRO A 73 -8.29 -9.46 -4.59
C PRO A 73 -9.18 -8.22 -4.53
N VAL A 74 -8.62 -7.11 -4.07
CA VAL A 74 -9.30 -5.81 -4.06
C VAL A 74 -9.36 -5.21 -5.47
N SER A 75 -10.35 -4.35 -5.73
CA SER A 75 -10.49 -3.71 -7.04
C SER A 75 -9.72 -2.39 -7.15
N SER A 76 -9.60 -1.65 -6.04
CA SER A 76 -8.85 -0.40 -6.00
C SER A 76 -8.50 -0.02 -4.56
N ILE A 77 -7.33 0.57 -4.38
CA ILE A 77 -6.85 1.16 -3.14
C ILE A 77 -6.51 2.62 -3.41
N VAL A 78 -7.10 3.54 -2.65
CA VAL A 78 -6.89 4.99 -2.79
C VAL A 78 -6.59 5.59 -1.43
N THR A 79 -5.49 6.32 -1.32
CA THR A 79 -5.15 7.08 -0.10
C THR A 79 -5.62 8.53 -0.26
N LYS A 80 -6.39 9.04 0.70
CA LYS A 80 -6.86 10.42 0.74
C LYS A 80 -6.83 10.94 2.18
N ASN A 81 -6.10 12.04 2.43
CA ASN A 81 -6.09 12.74 3.72
C ASN A 81 -5.99 11.76 4.92
N ASP A 82 -4.93 10.96 4.96
CA ASP A 82 -4.67 9.96 6.01
C ASP A 82 -5.72 8.85 6.12
N THR A 83 -6.48 8.63 5.05
CA THR A 83 -7.49 7.58 4.97
C THR A 83 -7.20 6.68 3.79
N LEU A 84 -7.12 5.38 4.02
CA LEU A 84 -7.04 4.37 2.98
C LEU A 84 -8.44 3.87 2.65
N ILE A 85 -8.90 4.17 1.44
CA ILE A 85 -10.18 3.74 0.90
C ILE A 85 -9.93 2.55 -0.01
N ILE A 86 -10.44 1.39 0.40
CA ILE A 86 -10.32 0.14 -0.34
C ILE A 86 -11.68 -0.21 -0.90
N THR A 87 -11.71 -0.51 -2.19
CA THR A 87 -12.93 -0.77 -2.92
C THR A 87 -12.88 -2.16 -3.53
N ARG A 88 -13.96 -2.92 -3.37
CA ARG A 88 -14.19 -4.19 -4.04
C ARG A 88 -15.51 -4.17 -4.79
N SER A 89 -15.44 -4.35 -6.09
CA SER A 89 -16.61 -4.52 -6.96
C SER A 89 -16.90 -6.00 -7.13
N ARG A 90 -18.15 -6.41 -6.86
CA ARG A 90 -18.62 -7.74 -7.30
C ARG A 90 -19.43 -7.59 -8.58
N ASN A 91 -19.27 -8.51 -9.52
CA ASN A 91 -20.18 -8.64 -10.66
C ASN A 91 -21.38 -9.47 -10.19
N ILE A 92 -22.57 -8.87 -10.10
CA ILE A 92 -23.82 -9.64 -10.07
C ILE A 92 -24.42 -9.56 -11.45
N ILE A 93 -24.63 -10.72 -12.05
CA ILE A 93 -25.53 -10.84 -13.19
C ILE A 93 -26.92 -10.84 -12.58
N LEU A 94 -27.68 -9.77 -12.78
CA LEU A 94 -29.11 -9.77 -12.48
C LEU A 94 -29.76 -10.63 -13.56
N ASP A 95 -30.13 -11.86 -13.21
CA ASP A 95 -30.99 -12.67 -14.05
C ASP A 95 -32.34 -11.97 -14.16
N LYS A 96 -32.78 -11.78 -15.41
CA LYS A 96 -34.02 -11.08 -15.73
C LYS A 96 -35.22 -11.96 -15.37
N SER A 97 -35.55 -12.04 -14.10
CA SER A 97 -36.82 -12.58 -13.64
C SER A 97 -37.86 -11.46 -13.60
N GLY A 98 -38.39 -11.13 -14.79
CA GLY A 98 -39.71 -10.51 -14.96
C GLY A 98 -39.82 -8.97 -14.88
N ALA A 99 -39.36 -8.25 -15.90
CA ALA A 99 -40.02 -7.05 -16.47
C ALA A 99 -39.10 -6.42 -17.52
N GLY A 100 -39.67 -5.95 -18.63
CA GLY A 100 -38.93 -5.40 -19.76
C GLY A 100 -38.16 -4.12 -19.42
N GLY A 101 -36.85 -4.23 -19.25
CA GLY A 101 -35.91 -3.11 -19.22
C GLY A 101 -34.52 -3.63 -19.59
N LYS A 102 -33.72 -2.87 -20.33
CA LYS A 102 -32.37 -3.29 -20.76
C LYS A 102 -31.52 -3.61 -19.54
N GLY A 103 -31.13 -4.88 -19.39
CA GLY A 103 -30.39 -5.36 -18.23
C GLY A 103 -29.00 -4.72 -18.17
N GLY A 104 -28.84 -3.74 -17.29
CA GLY A 104 -27.53 -3.18 -16.96
C GLY A 104 -26.82 -4.09 -15.97
N ILE A 105 -25.54 -4.36 -16.19
CA ILE A 105 -24.67 -4.94 -15.17
C ILE A 105 -24.53 -3.90 -14.06
N ARG A 106 -25.13 -4.13 -12.88
CA ARG A 106 -24.91 -3.29 -11.71
C ARG A 106 -23.92 -3.99 -10.79
N LEU A 107 -22.72 -3.42 -10.68
CA LEU A 107 -21.68 -3.90 -9.78
C LEU A 107 -21.96 -3.37 -8.37
N PRO A 108 -22.39 -4.18 -7.38
CA PRO A 108 -22.34 -3.80 -5.99
C PRO A 108 -20.89 -3.50 -5.61
N VAL A 109 -20.65 -2.26 -5.24
CA VAL A 109 -19.37 -1.81 -4.73
C VAL A 109 -19.43 -1.89 -3.21
N ASN A 110 -18.58 -2.72 -2.61
CA ASN A 110 -18.37 -2.74 -1.16
C ASN A 110 -17.06 -2.00 -0.90
N SER A 111 -17.09 -0.95 -0.09
CA SER A 111 -15.89 -0.22 0.32
C SER A 111 -15.59 -0.44 1.80
N VAL A 112 -14.30 -0.53 2.10
CA VAL A 112 -13.75 -0.55 3.46
C VAL A 112 -12.84 0.66 3.59
N THR A 113 -13.01 1.41 4.66
CA THR A 113 -12.22 2.61 4.92
C THR A 113 -11.38 2.36 6.16
N LEU A 114 -10.05 2.40 6.01
CA LEU A 114 -9.12 2.42 7.14
C LEU A 114 -8.68 3.86 7.34
N ASN A 115 -8.93 4.40 8.52
CA ASN A 115 -8.27 5.63 8.92
C ASN A 115 -6.85 5.28 9.36
N CYS A 116 -5.89 6.16 9.07
CA CYS A 116 -4.52 5.99 9.53
C CYS A 116 -4.54 5.65 11.02
N PRO A 117 -3.95 4.52 11.43
CA PRO A 117 -3.83 4.22 12.84
C PRO A 117 -3.02 5.36 13.46
N VAL A 118 -3.65 6.16 14.31
CA VAL A 118 -2.96 7.05 15.23
C VAL A 118 -2.10 6.18 16.15
N LEU A 119 -0.90 5.82 15.71
CA LEU A 119 0.22 5.28 16.53
C LEU A 119 -0.22 4.45 17.76
N PHE A 120 -1.14 3.51 17.61
CA PHE A 120 -1.29 2.45 18.61
C PHE A 120 -0.32 1.35 18.22
N GLY A 121 0.95 1.66 18.48
CA GLY A 121 2.02 0.67 18.51
C GLY A 121 1.67 -0.39 19.54
N ILE A 122 1.70 -1.63 19.09
CA ILE A 122 1.99 -2.80 19.91
C ILE A 122 3.47 -3.14 19.73
#